data_AF-R4W2B8-F1
#
_entry.id   AF-R4W2B8-F1
#
_cell.length_a   1.000
_cell.length_b   1.000
_cell.length_c   1.000
_cell.angle_alpha   90.00
_cell.angle_beta   90.00
_cell.angle_gamma   90.00
#
_symmetry.space_group_name_H-M   'P 1'
#
loop_
_entity.id
_entity.type
_entity.pdbx_description
1 polymer ?
#
loop_
_entity_poly.entity_id
_entity_poly.type
_entity_poly.pdbx_seq_one_letter_code
_entity_poly.pdbx_strand_id
1 'polypeptide(L)'
;MNQLADLHADRSDPIAERGTLYDRALTYWREHVGDHEREPHVAVEEFEADWLPEGEYALVLTSSRWKAGTGRGDNYSAYYEQHLKLRRWAQNADGEEVLRKPPVALHVEIMPQFRDMVYKSGDPLECPHGEGTRLIGWSTYAESAFEIERRMYDALRAVYGRDAIDLDDRVHDSRRIAKAEAHIRFDIEKKAAAVETIDQTRQLIDWGGEAEIEAHQRRQQEGWLESKLESDRWHMLGFEPQEYSTELKVYQASQWSKRPRSDPLHHPKMEASYAGVDRGELPHVEEWDEVLGHLRTVVATHGRWAGIERGDLVADDFFDGDTAPPFDYERPTGRRSMLQRRYEDLATEIYREALKESTTAVYDILRVVAEETGATYDTLEDRTGLARSTVRYHVARLAEAGVVKRLGNPVLVAFVSRVVLEQAREIVREVRPDDLAEDMNERAEERRERREELREQDATEGDDEPDRGPVGGEEADRIGFEYLASLSATLSDVVLEYDRDELGDQDVRVRVDELPSRLR
;
A
#
# COMPACT_ATOMS: atom_id res chain seq x y z
N MET A 1 -9.61 -5.41 20.28
CA MET A 1 -8.68 -6.30 21.01
C MET A 1 -9.03 -6.24 22.47
N ASN A 2 -9.06 -7.38 23.17
CA ASN A 2 -9.38 -7.49 24.59
C ASN A 2 -8.36 -8.42 25.29
N GLN A 3 -8.13 -8.20 26.58
CA GLN A 3 -7.48 -9.12 27.50
C GLN A 3 -8.50 -9.59 28.54
N LEU A 4 -8.52 -10.89 28.80
CA LEU A 4 -9.22 -11.51 29.91
C LEU A 4 -8.19 -11.89 30.97
N ALA A 5 -8.44 -11.51 32.22
CA ALA A 5 -7.69 -11.92 33.40
C ALA A 5 -8.27 -13.22 33.98
N ASP A 6 -8.48 -14.21 33.12
CA ASP A 6 -9.15 -15.48 33.38
C ASP A 6 -8.23 -16.58 33.92
N LEU A 7 -7.05 -16.19 34.42
CA LEU A 7 -6.09 -17.10 35.03
C LEU A 7 -6.44 -17.32 36.51
N HIS A 8 -7.12 -18.44 36.79
CA HIS A 8 -7.66 -18.75 38.12
C HIS A 8 -6.84 -19.80 38.91
N ALA A 9 -5.83 -20.43 38.29
CA ALA A 9 -5.02 -21.52 38.86
C ALA A 9 -3.61 -21.08 39.35
N ASP A 10 -2.91 -21.96 40.08
CA ASP A 10 -1.53 -21.69 40.54
C ASP A 10 -0.54 -21.80 39.35
N ARG A 11 0.51 -20.98 39.35
CA ARG A 11 1.48 -20.87 38.24
C ARG A 11 2.20 -22.18 37.92
N SER A 12 2.23 -23.13 38.86
CA SER A 12 2.83 -24.45 38.71
C SER A 12 1.97 -25.44 37.92
N ASP A 13 0.70 -25.13 37.69
CA ASP A 13 -0.22 -26.07 37.06
C ASP A 13 0.09 -26.22 35.56
N PRO A 14 -0.05 -27.45 34.99
CA PRO A 14 0.04 -27.66 33.55
C PRO A 14 -0.85 -26.66 32.81
N ILE A 15 -0.38 -26.13 31.69
CA ILE A 15 -1.11 -25.04 30.98
C ILE A 15 -2.57 -25.42 30.70
N ALA A 16 -2.83 -26.65 30.25
CA ALA A 16 -4.19 -27.13 29.98
C ALA A 16 -5.13 -27.16 31.22
N GLU A 17 -4.58 -26.97 32.42
CA GLU A 17 -5.28 -26.99 33.70
C GLU A 17 -5.36 -25.59 34.34
N ARG A 18 -4.85 -24.55 33.65
CA ARG A 18 -4.87 -23.16 34.14
C ARG A 18 -6.26 -22.51 34.15
N GLY A 19 -7.22 -23.14 33.46
CA GLY A 19 -8.64 -22.78 33.51
C GLY A 19 -9.04 -21.57 32.63
N THR A 20 -8.17 -21.14 31.73
CA THR A 20 -8.43 -19.98 30.85
C THR A 20 -9.33 -20.34 29.66
N LEU A 21 -9.89 -19.33 29.00
CA LEU A 21 -10.57 -19.49 27.70
C LEU A 21 -9.62 -20.09 26.65
N TYR A 22 -8.34 -19.71 26.65
CA TYR A 22 -7.35 -20.33 25.76
C TYR A 22 -7.21 -21.84 26.01
N ASP A 23 -7.17 -22.27 27.27
CA ASP A 23 -7.06 -23.70 27.61
C ASP A 23 -8.30 -24.47 27.18
N ARG A 24 -9.48 -23.86 27.31
CA ARG A 24 -10.74 -24.40 26.81
C ARG A 24 -10.71 -24.56 25.29
N ALA A 25 -10.21 -23.54 24.57
CA ALA A 25 -10.07 -23.60 23.11
C ALA A 25 -9.06 -24.66 22.67
N LEU A 26 -7.93 -24.79 23.37
CA LEU A 26 -6.91 -25.79 23.09
C LEU A 26 -7.40 -27.22 23.39
N THR A 27 -8.16 -27.39 24.48
CA THR A 27 -8.78 -28.68 24.83
C THR A 27 -9.80 -29.08 23.78
N TYR A 28 -10.68 -28.16 23.38
CA TYR A 28 -11.64 -28.39 22.29
C TYR A 28 -10.90 -28.84 21.01
N TRP A 29 -9.85 -28.13 20.62
CA TRP A 29 -9.05 -28.47 19.44
C TRP A 29 -8.45 -29.88 19.54
N ARG A 30 -7.88 -30.26 20.69
CA ARG A 30 -7.29 -31.59 20.90
C ARG A 30 -8.32 -32.71 20.82
N GLU A 31 -9.53 -32.48 21.32
CA GLU A 31 -10.60 -33.46 21.37
C GLU A 31 -11.30 -33.64 20.01
N HIS A 32 -11.51 -32.56 19.26
CA HIS A 32 -12.35 -32.57 18.05
C HIS A 32 -11.56 -32.50 16.74
N VAL A 33 -10.38 -31.88 16.76
CA VAL A 33 -9.52 -31.71 15.58
C VAL A 33 -8.33 -32.66 15.68
N GLY A 34 -7.48 -32.47 16.69
CA GLY A 34 -6.31 -33.29 17.03
C GLY A 34 -5.16 -33.24 16.02
N ASP A 35 -5.45 -32.96 14.75
CA ASP A 35 -4.52 -32.92 13.63
C ASP A 35 -4.82 -31.72 12.72
N HIS A 36 -3.79 -30.95 12.39
CA HIS A 36 -3.91 -29.75 11.56
C HIS A 36 -4.38 -30.07 10.13
N GLU A 37 -4.17 -31.29 9.63
CA GLU A 37 -4.69 -31.72 8.31
C GLU A 37 -6.22 -31.82 8.28
N ARG A 38 -6.88 -31.80 9.44
CA ARG A 38 -8.35 -31.80 9.58
C ARG A 38 -8.95 -30.41 9.71
N GLU A 39 -8.12 -29.38 9.58
CA GLU A 39 -8.58 -28.00 9.48
C GLU A 39 -8.84 -27.61 8.02
N PRO A 40 -9.81 -26.71 7.75
CA PRO A 40 -10.75 -26.09 8.68
C PRO A 40 -11.77 -27.08 9.28
N HIS A 41 -11.97 -27.04 10.60
CA HIS A 41 -12.97 -27.85 11.30
C HIS A 41 -14.25 -27.05 11.53
N VAL A 42 -15.42 -27.60 11.18
CA VAL A 42 -16.73 -26.98 11.48
C VAL A 42 -17.07 -27.21 12.95
N ALA A 43 -16.93 -26.16 13.77
CA ALA A 43 -17.19 -26.22 15.21
C ALA A 43 -18.67 -26.04 15.55
N VAL A 44 -19.39 -25.24 14.76
CA VAL A 44 -20.85 -25.09 14.84
C VAL A 44 -21.40 -25.10 13.41
N GLU A 45 -22.25 -26.08 13.10
CA GLU A 45 -22.79 -26.28 11.75
C GLU A 45 -23.93 -25.31 11.41
N GLU A 46 -24.79 -25.03 12.41
CA GLU A 46 -25.91 -24.08 12.34
C GLU A 46 -25.72 -22.99 13.40
N PHE A 47 -25.02 -21.92 13.04
CA PHE A 47 -24.81 -20.77 13.91
C PHE A 47 -25.87 -19.70 13.65
N GLU A 48 -26.70 -19.46 14.66
CA GLU A 48 -27.75 -18.45 14.64
C GLU A 48 -27.41 -17.28 15.57
N ALA A 49 -27.58 -16.06 15.06
CA ALA A 49 -27.50 -14.84 15.84
C ALA A 49 -28.41 -13.77 15.21
N ASP A 50 -28.96 -12.87 16.04
CA ASP A 50 -29.92 -11.85 15.61
C ASP A 50 -29.32 -10.76 14.70
N TRP A 51 -28.00 -10.61 14.72
CA TRP A 51 -27.26 -9.69 13.86
C TRP A 51 -26.86 -10.31 12.52
N LEU A 52 -27.12 -11.61 12.31
CA LEU A 52 -26.87 -12.25 11.02
C LEU A 52 -28.03 -11.97 10.05
N PRO A 53 -27.75 -11.67 8.78
CA PRO A 53 -28.75 -11.72 7.72
C PRO A 53 -29.35 -13.13 7.56
N GLU A 54 -30.43 -13.25 6.78
CA GLU A 54 -30.98 -14.56 6.44
C GLU A 54 -29.96 -15.44 5.69
N GLY A 55 -29.78 -16.67 6.17
CA GLY A 55 -28.92 -17.68 5.55
C GLY A 55 -28.46 -18.76 6.54
N GLU A 56 -27.75 -19.75 6.00
CA GLU A 56 -27.16 -20.85 6.78
C GLU A 56 -25.69 -20.56 7.07
N TYR A 57 -25.38 -20.33 8.33
CA TYR A 57 -24.05 -19.92 8.77
C TYR A 57 -23.42 -20.98 9.66
N ALA A 58 -22.10 -21.08 9.60
CA ALA A 58 -21.29 -22.00 10.39
C ALA A 58 -20.11 -21.26 11.02
N LEU A 59 -19.64 -21.75 12.17
CA LEU A 59 -18.38 -21.33 12.78
C LEU A 59 -17.31 -22.39 12.52
N VAL A 60 -16.19 -21.92 11.98
CA VAL A 60 -15.06 -22.76 11.59
C VAL A 60 -13.86 -22.46 12.47
N LEU A 61 -13.26 -23.51 13.00
CA LEU A 61 -12.02 -23.47 13.79
C LEU A 61 -10.81 -23.77 12.88
N THR A 62 -9.80 -22.92 12.99
CA THR A 62 -8.44 -23.15 12.47
C THR A 62 -7.43 -22.73 13.53
N SER A 63 -6.22 -23.25 13.51
CA SER A 63 -5.12 -22.85 14.38
C SER A 63 -3.92 -22.34 13.58
N SER A 64 -3.06 -21.55 14.20
CA SER A 64 -1.79 -21.15 13.58
C SER A 64 -0.71 -20.97 14.64
N ARG A 65 0.56 -21.02 14.23
CA ARG A 65 1.68 -20.92 15.16
C ARG A 65 1.79 -19.50 15.72
N TRP A 66 1.80 -19.37 17.04
CA TRP A 66 1.96 -18.10 17.73
C TRP A 66 3.44 -17.68 17.82
N LYS A 67 3.66 -16.36 17.92
CA LYS A 67 5.01 -15.75 18.00
C LYS A 67 5.77 -16.05 19.29
N ALA A 68 5.09 -16.51 20.33
CA ALA A 68 5.66 -16.77 21.64
C ALA A 68 5.36 -18.21 22.11
N GLY A 69 6.24 -18.71 22.97
CA GLY A 69 6.36 -20.12 23.33
C GLY A 69 6.97 -20.31 24.71
N THR A 70 7.40 -21.54 24.99
CA THR A 70 8.22 -21.88 26.15
C THR A 70 9.54 -22.50 25.69
N GLY A 71 10.57 -22.45 26.55
CA GLY A 71 11.92 -22.97 26.20
C GLY A 71 12.78 -21.93 25.46
N ARG A 72 14.05 -22.25 25.20
CA ARG A 72 15.03 -21.38 24.55
C ARG A 72 15.95 -22.20 23.64
N GLY A 73 16.31 -21.65 22.48
CA GLY A 73 17.17 -22.37 21.52
C GLY A 73 16.51 -23.68 21.06
N ASP A 74 17.20 -24.81 21.20
CA ASP A 74 16.80 -26.10 20.64
C ASP A 74 15.57 -26.73 21.32
N ASN A 75 15.21 -26.32 22.53
CA ASN A 75 14.01 -26.80 23.23
C ASN A 75 12.82 -25.82 23.14
N TYR A 76 12.90 -24.82 22.26
CA TYR A 76 11.81 -23.87 22.05
C TYR A 76 10.59 -24.53 21.41
N SER A 77 9.44 -24.40 22.06
CA SER A 77 8.14 -24.83 21.54
C SER A 77 7.20 -23.63 21.53
N ALA A 78 6.69 -23.28 20.35
CA ALA A 78 5.73 -22.20 20.19
C ALA A 78 4.32 -22.66 20.62
N TYR A 79 3.54 -21.74 21.17
CA TYR A 79 2.10 -21.95 21.29
C TYR A 79 1.44 -21.86 19.90
N TYR A 80 0.17 -22.24 19.86
CA TYR A 80 -0.69 -22.04 18.70
C TYR A 80 -1.86 -21.16 19.10
N GLU A 81 -2.10 -20.10 18.34
CA GLU A 81 -3.33 -19.32 18.46
C GLU A 81 -4.49 -20.04 17.77
N GLN A 82 -5.70 -19.86 18.31
CA GLN A 82 -6.92 -20.44 17.75
C GLN A 82 -7.73 -19.35 17.05
N HIS A 83 -8.36 -19.71 15.95
CA HIS A 83 -9.16 -18.80 15.13
C HIS A 83 -10.56 -19.35 14.92
N LEU A 84 -11.57 -18.59 15.30
CA LEU A 84 -12.96 -18.84 14.92
C LEU A 84 -13.36 -17.93 13.77
N LYS A 85 -13.88 -18.50 12.69
CA LYS A 85 -14.23 -17.77 11.47
C LYS A 85 -15.67 -18.08 11.09
N LEU A 86 -16.47 -17.04 10.89
CA LEU A 86 -17.83 -17.18 10.35
C LEU A 86 -17.78 -17.54 8.87
N ARG A 87 -18.56 -18.53 8.48
CA ARG A 87 -18.75 -18.99 7.10
C ARG A 87 -20.23 -19.13 6.80
N ARG A 88 -20.59 -19.08 5.51
CA ARG A 88 -21.94 -19.37 5.03
C ARG A 88 -21.88 -20.56 4.09
N TRP A 89 -22.84 -21.48 4.23
CA TRP A 89 -23.04 -22.56 3.27
C TRP A 89 -23.54 -22.00 1.94
N ALA A 90 -22.95 -22.47 0.85
CA ALA A 90 -23.33 -22.10 -0.51
C ALA A 90 -23.05 -23.27 -1.45
N GLN A 91 -23.80 -23.37 -2.55
CA GLN A 91 -23.50 -24.34 -3.59
C GLN A 91 -22.43 -23.80 -4.56
N ASN A 92 -21.45 -24.64 -4.90
CA ASN A 92 -20.52 -24.36 -5.99
C ASN A 92 -21.19 -24.60 -7.37
N ALA A 93 -20.43 -24.40 -8.46
CA ALA A 93 -20.96 -24.59 -9.81
C ALA A 93 -21.39 -26.03 -10.10
N ASP A 94 -20.84 -27.00 -9.35
CA ASP A 94 -21.11 -28.42 -9.47
C ASP A 94 -22.25 -28.89 -8.54
N GLY A 95 -22.86 -27.97 -7.78
CA GLY A 95 -23.97 -28.24 -6.86
C GLY A 95 -23.54 -28.79 -5.49
N GLU A 96 -22.24 -28.83 -5.20
CA GLU A 96 -21.73 -29.27 -3.90
C GLU A 96 -21.78 -28.13 -2.88
N GLU A 97 -22.14 -28.46 -1.65
CA GLU A 97 -22.13 -27.52 -0.53
C GLU A 97 -20.70 -27.20 -0.11
N VAL A 98 -20.38 -25.91 -0.12
CA VAL A 98 -19.07 -25.39 0.25
C VAL A 98 -19.21 -24.19 1.18
N LEU A 99 -18.28 -24.09 2.13
CA LEU A 99 -18.20 -22.95 3.03
C LEU A 99 -17.53 -21.77 2.33
N ARG A 100 -18.23 -20.64 2.26
CA ARG A 100 -17.70 -19.39 1.70
C ARG A 100 -17.64 -18.30 2.75
N LYS A 101 -16.76 -17.32 2.54
CA LYS A 101 -16.72 -16.11 3.37
C LYS A 101 -18.01 -15.32 3.11
N PRO A 102 -18.85 -15.08 4.13
CA PRO A 102 -20.04 -14.26 3.98
C PRO A 102 -19.71 -12.78 3.80
N PRO A 103 -20.67 -11.98 3.31
CA PRO A 103 -20.64 -10.52 3.35
C PRO A 103 -20.27 -9.99 4.74
N VAL A 104 -21.10 -10.26 5.75
CA VAL A 104 -20.81 -9.99 7.17
C VAL A 104 -19.80 -11.02 7.66
N ALA A 105 -18.54 -10.64 7.80
CA ALA A 105 -17.48 -11.52 8.27
C ALA A 105 -17.22 -11.30 9.76
N LEU A 106 -16.95 -12.38 10.47
CA LEU A 106 -16.42 -12.39 11.83
C LEU A 106 -15.20 -13.32 11.87
N HIS A 107 -14.13 -12.85 12.50
CA HIS A 107 -12.94 -13.63 12.80
C HIS A 107 -12.47 -13.28 14.21
N VAL A 108 -12.44 -14.28 15.08
CA VAL A 108 -11.96 -14.16 16.47
C VAL A 108 -10.66 -14.93 16.60
N GLU A 109 -9.63 -14.27 17.13
CA GLU A 109 -8.34 -14.86 17.46
C GLU A 109 -8.23 -14.99 18.99
N ILE A 110 -7.76 -16.15 19.44
CA ILE A 110 -7.66 -16.52 20.85
C ILE A 110 -6.20 -16.91 21.10
N MET A 111 -5.50 -16.10 21.89
CA MET A 111 -4.06 -16.24 22.13
C MET A 111 -3.75 -16.34 23.63
N PRO A 112 -2.73 -17.12 24.02
CA PRO A 112 -2.26 -17.13 25.40
C PRO A 112 -1.40 -15.89 25.69
N GLN A 113 -1.56 -15.32 26.88
CA GLN A 113 -0.64 -14.35 27.47
C GLN A 113 -0.24 -14.79 28.88
N PHE A 114 0.91 -15.43 28.99
CA PHE A 114 1.47 -15.86 30.27
C PHE A 114 2.88 -15.26 30.43
N ARG A 115 3.25 -14.84 31.64
CA ARG A 115 4.54 -14.18 31.91
C ARG A 115 5.75 -15.09 31.71
N ASP A 116 5.56 -16.40 31.73
CA ASP A 116 6.58 -17.41 31.46
C ASP A 116 6.84 -17.62 29.96
N MET A 117 6.05 -16.98 29.09
CA MET A 117 6.24 -17.07 27.65
C MET A 117 7.44 -16.24 27.17
N VAL A 118 8.12 -16.78 26.16
CA VAL A 118 9.27 -16.13 25.51
C VAL A 118 9.12 -16.14 24.00
N TYR A 119 9.71 -15.14 23.35
CA TYR A 119 9.93 -15.15 21.91
C TYR A 119 10.98 -16.21 21.53
N LYS A 120 11.07 -16.55 20.25
CA LYS A 120 12.10 -17.48 19.73
C LYS A 120 13.53 -16.99 20.04
N SER A 121 13.74 -15.68 20.16
CA SER A 121 15.00 -15.07 20.60
C SER A 121 15.36 -15.39 22.07
N GLY A 122 14.39 -15.83 22.88
CA GLY A 122 14.52 -16.03 24.31
C GLY A 122 14.11 -14.81 25.15
N ASP A 123 13.77 -13.69 24.51
CA ASP A 123 13.27 -12.50 25.19
C ASP A 123 11.89 -12.76 25.80
N PRO A 124 11.59 -12.26 27.01
CA PRO A 124 10.28 -12.40 27.63
C PRO A 124 9.16 -11.78 26.80
N LEU A 125 7.99 -12.42 26.77
CA LEU A 125 6.78 -11.81 26.23
C LEU A 125 6.24 -10.77 27.22
N GLU A 126 6.19 -9.51 26.80
CA GLU A 126 5.53 -8.46 27.57
C GLU A 126 4.00 -8.67 27.56
N CYS A 127 3.42 -8.66 28.75
CA CYS A 127 1.98 -8.79 28.98
C CYS A 127 1.47 -7.52 29.69
N PRO A 128 1.33 -6.39 28.96
CA PRO A 128 1.09 -5.08 29.56
C PRO A 128 -0.24 -4.99 30.32
N HIS A 129 -1.22 -5.82 29.96
CA HIS A 129 -2.55 -5.84 30.59
C HIS A 129 -2.77 -7.07 31.49
N GLY A 130 -1.70 -7.77 31.90
CA GLY A 130 -1.79 -8.95 32.78
C GLY A 130 -1.75 -10.28 32.05
N GLU A 131 -1.89 -11.37 32.82
CA GLU A 131 -1.89 -12.75 32.32
C GLU A 131 -3.32 -13.24 32.03
N GLY A 132 -3.46 -14.25 31.16
CA GLY A 132 -4.72 -14.89 30.80
C GLY A 132 -4.88 -15.03 29.29
N THR A 133 -6.09 -14.81 28.79
CA THR A 133 -6.42 -14.94 27.36
C THR A 133 -6.51 -13.57 26.66
N ARG A 134 -5.75 -13.41 25.57
CA ARG A 134 -5.91 -12.28 24.63
C ARG A 134 -6.86 -12.65 23.51
N LEU A 135 -7.77 -11.72 23.20
CA LEU A 135 -8.75 -11.82 22.12
C LEU A 135 -8.57 -10.70 21.10
N ILE A 136 -8.60 -11.06 19.81
CA ILE A 136 -8.74 -10.09 18.72
C ILE A 136 -9.99 -10.45 17.91
N GLY A 137 -10.96 -9.54 17.86
CA GLY A 137 -12.16 -9.67 17.06
C GLY A 137 -12.08 -8.76 15.84
N TRP A 138 -12.23 -9.35 14.66
CA TRP A 138 -12.40 -8.64 13.40
C TRP A 138 -13.83 -8.86 12.92
N SER A 139 -14.57 -7.78 12.72
CA SER A 139 -15.88 -7.85 12.10
C SER A 139 -15.99 -6.79 11.02
N THR A 140 -16.63 -7.13 9.91
CA THR A 140 -17.06 -6.12 8.93
C THR A 140 -18.38 -5.50 9.38
N TYR A 141 -18.61 -4.22 9.02
CA TYR A 141 -19.87 -3.49 9.24
C TYR A 141 -20.32 -3.45 10.70
N ALA A 142 -19.36 -3.27 11.60
CA ALA A 142 -19.70 -2.89 12.96
C ALA A 142 -19.70 -1.37 13.03
N GLU A 143 -20.83 -0.79 13.41
CA GLU A 143 -20.99 0.65 13.59
C GLU A 143 -20.54 1.12 14.98
N SER A 144 -20.41 0.18 15.91
CA SER A 144 -19.93 0.42 17.28
C SER A 144 -18.96 -0.66 17.74
N ALA A 145 -18.08 -0.30 18.68
CA ALA A 145 -17.22 -1.27 19.36
C ALA A 145 -18.03 -2.37 20.08
N PHE A 146 -19.21 -2.03 20.61
CA PHE A 146 -20.10 -2.98 21.28
C PHE A 146 -20.56 -4.10 20.34
N GLU A 147 -20.86 -3.78 19.07
CA GLU A 147 -21.23 -4.80 18.09
C GLU A 147 -20.11 -5.81 17.84
N ILE A 148 -18.87 -5.35 17.70
CA ILE A 148 -17.72 -6.27 17.50
C ILE A 148 -17.57 -7.20 18.71
N GLU A 149 -17.60 -6.64 19.92
CA GLU A 149 -17.49 -7.40 21.15
C GLU A 149 -18.63 -8.41 21.28
N ARG A 150 -19.87 -7.99 21.02
CA ARG A 150 -21.05 -8.86 21.03
C ARG A 150 -20.90 -10.03 20.06
N ARG A 151 -20.60 -9.76 18.79
CA ARG A 151 -20.45 -10.78 17.74
C ARG A 151 -19.36 -11.80 18.11
N MET A 152 -18.23 -11.30 18.64
CA MET A 152 -17.14 -12.13 19.14
C MET A 152 -17.58 -13.02 20.31
N TYR A 153 -18.29 -12.48 21.29
CA TYR A 153 -18.76 -13.23 22.46
C TYR A 153 -19.83 -14.27 22.10
N ASP A 154 -20.73 -13.96 21.16
CA ASP A 154 -21.73 -14.91 20.67
C ASP A 154 -21.04 -16.12 20.02
N ALA A 155 -20.03 -15.91 19.19
CA ALA A 155 -19.28 -16.99 18.56
C ALA A 155 -18.49 -17.83 19.58
N LEU A 156 -17.83 -17.19 20.54
CA LEU A 156 -17.09 -17.89 21.59
C LEU A 156 -18.02 -18.73 22.48
N ARG A 157 -19.20 -18.21 22.84
CA ARG A 157 -20.20 -18.95 23.63
C ARG A 157 -20.85 -20.09 22.86
N ALA A 158 -21.03 -19.93 21.55
CA ALA A 158 -21.57 -20.98 20.71
C ALA A 158 -20.63 -22.18 20.60
N VAL A 159 -19.31 -21.95 20.49
CA VAL A 159 -18.31 -23.03 20.36
C VAL A 159 -17.93 -23.62 21.73
N TYR A 160 -17.66 -22.78 22.72
CA TYR A 160 -17.04 -23.21 23.98
C TYR A 160 -18.00 -23.26 25.17
N GLY A 161 -19.30 -23.03 24.94
CA GLY A 161 -20.34 -23.04 25.97
C GLY A 161 -20.69 -21.66 26.52
N ARG A 162 -21.89 -21.54 27.11
CA ARG A 162 -22.46 -20.25 27.55
C ARG A 162 -21.62 -19.52 28.60
N ASP A 163 -20.88 -20.27 29.40
CA ASP A 163 -19.99 -19.82 30.47
C ASP A 163 -18.54 -19.59 30.00
N ALA A 164 -18.26 -19.71 28.69
CA ALA A 164 -16.90 -19.59 28.16
C ALA A 164 -16.25 -18.23 28.41
N ILE A 165 -17.04 -17.19 28.65
CA ILE A 165 -16.56 -15.85 28.92
C ILE A 165 -17.29 -15.30 30.12
N ASP A 166 -16.52 -14.95 31.15
CA ASP A 166 -16.93 -14.02 32.18
C ASP A 166 -16.49 -12.60 31.79
N LEU A 167 -17.44 -11.66 31.76
CA LEU A 167 -17.12 -10.27 31.45
C LEU A 167 -16.49 -9.54 32.64
N ASP A 168 -16.57 -10.11 33.85
CA ASP A 168 -15.87 -9.60 35.02
C ASP A 168 -14.35 -9.83 34.92
N ASP A 169 -13.92 -10.86 34.17
CA ASP A 169 -12.50 -11.11 33.86
C ASP A 169 -11.96 -10.12 32.80
N ARG A 170 -12.81 -9.32 32.15
CA ARG A 170 -12.37 -8.42 31.07
C ARG A 170 -11.62 -7.20 31.63
N VAL A 171 -10.36 -7.06 31.24
CA VAL A 171 -9.53 -5.90 31.60
C VAL A 171 -9.95 -4.70 30.75
N HIS A 172 -10.61 -3.69 31.35
CA HIS A 172 -11.10 -2.50 30.64
C HIS A 172 -9.98 -1.81 29.85
N ASP A 173 -8.85 -1.51 30.50
CA ASP A 173 -7.70 -0.83 29.90
C ASP A 173 -7.03 -1.61 28.76
N SER A 174 -7.40 -2.86 28.48
CA SER A 174 -6.86 -3.63 27.34
C SER A 174 -7.66 -3.47 26.05
N ARG A 175 -8.84 -2.82 26.14
CA ARG A 175 -9.80 -2.73 25.04
C ARG A 175 -9.29 -1.72 24.02
N ARG A 176 -8.79 -2.22 22.89
CA ARG A 176 -8.07 -1.41 21.87
C ARG A 176 -8.59 -1.61 20.46
N ILE A 177 -8.59 -0.53 19.68
CA ILE A 177 -8.93 -0.52 18.25
C ILE A 177 -7.67 -0.87 17.45
N ALA A 178 -7.64 -2.07 16.87
CA ALA A 178 -6.52 -2.49 16.03
C ALA A 178 -6.67 -2.00 14.58
N LYS A 179 -7.91 -1.84 14.12
CA LYS A 179 -8.24 -1.37 12.78
C LYS A 179 -9.67 -0.83 12.75
N ALA A 180 -9.86 0.25 12.01
CA ALA A 180 -11.15 0.82 11.67
C ALA A 180 -11.08 1.33 10.23
N GLU A 181 -12.18 1.23 9.49
CA GLU A 181 -12.28 1.65 8.10
C GLU A 181 -13.62 2.35 7.88
N ALA A 182 -13.60 3.41 7.08
CA ALA A 182 -14.80 4.05 6.55
C ALA A 182 -14.68 4.15 5.03
N HIS A 183 -15.77 3.96 4.30
CA HIS A 183 -15.72 3.98 2.84
C HIS A 183 -16.95 4.58 2.19
N ILE A 184 -16.78 4.97 0.93
CA ILE A 184 -17.85 5.15 -0.03
C ILE A 184 -17.51 4.37 -1.30
N ARG A 185 -18.55 3.99 -2.04
CA ARG A 185 -18.43 3.52 -3.41
C ARG A 185 -19.10 4.54 -4.32
N PHE A 186 -18.51 4.78 -5.49
CA PHE A 186 -18.90 5.90 -6.33
C PHE A 186 -18.82 5.57 -7.82
N ASP A 187 -19.51 6.33 -8.67
CA ASP A 187 -19.55 6.08 -10.11
C ASP A 187 -18.13 6.07 -10.72
N ILE A 188 -17.87 5.10 -11.58
CA ILE A 188 -16.55 4.90 -12.21
C ILE A 188 -16.09 6.12 -13.01
N GLU A 189 -17.01 6.94 -13.51
CA GLU A 189 -16.70 8.17 -14.24
C GLU A 189 -15.99 9.20 -13.35
N LYS A 190 -16.15 9.15 -12.04
CA LYS A 190 -15.45 10.02 -11.09
C LYS A 190 -14.07 9.50 -10.68
N LYS A 191 -13.65 8.32 -11.15
CA LYS A 191 -12.38 7.67 -10.76
C LYS A 191 -11.17 8.57 -10.95
N ALA A 192 -11.04 9.16 -12.14
CA ALA A 192 -9.89 10.01 -12.47
C ALA A 192 -9.81 11.23 -11.53
N ALA A 193 -10.95 11.87 -11.26
CA ALA A 193 -11.03 13.01 -10.36
C ALA A 193 -10.71 12.63 -8.90
N ALA A 194 -11.16 11.45 -8.45
CA ALA A 194 -10.85 10.93 -7.11
C ALA A 194 -9.36 10.65 -6.94
N VAL A 195 -8.73 9.97 -7.91
CA VAL A 195 -7.29 9.69 -7.92
C VAL A 195 -6.48 10.98 -7.95
N GLU A 196 -6.84 11.92 -8.83
CA GLU A 196 -6.18 13.23 -8.89
C GLU A 196 -6.31 14.00 -7.57
N THR A 197 -7.47 13.94 -6.93
CA THR A 197 -7.71 14.61 -5.65
C THR A 197 -6.80 14.06 -4.55
N ILE A 198 -6.62 12.74 -4.46
CA ILE A 198 -5.69 12.11 -3.50
C ILE A 198 -4.24 12.48 -3.83
N ASP A 199 -3.89 12.54 -5.11
CA ASP A 199 -2.53 12.89 -5.54
C ASP A 199 -2.20 14.34 -5.19
N GLN A 200 -3.12 15.27 -5.41
CA GLN A 200 -3.02 16.66 -4.96
C GLN A 200 -2.95 16.76 -3.43
N THR A 201 -3.67 15.90 -2.69
CA THR A 201 -3.57 15.86 -1.23
C THR A 201 -2.17 15.44 -0.79
N ARG A 202 -1.66 14.33 -1.32
CA ARG A 202 -0.33 13.79 -1.04
C ARG A 202 0.74 14.84 -1.26
N GLN A 203 0.64 15.52 -2.40
CA GLN A 203 1.45 16.67 -2.71
C GLN A 203 1.47 17.69 -1.55
N LEU A 204 0.31 18.15 -1.07
CA LEU A 204 0.25 19.16 -0.02
C LEU A 204 0.80 18.73 1.34
N ILE A 205 0.51 17.51 1.80
CA ILE A 205 0.83 17.10 3.17
C ILE A 205 2.04 16.18 3.31
N ASP A 206 2.51 15.61 2.21
CA ASP A 206 3.57 14.62 2.26
C ASP A 206 4.91 15.09 1.68
N TRP A 207 5.07 16.40 1.52
CA TRP A 207 6.30 16.99 0.99
C TRP A 207 7.48 16.80 1.98
N GLY A 208 8.61 16.29 1.47
CA GLY A 208 9.89 16.20 2.19
C GLY A 208 10.17 14.92 3.00
N GLY A 209 9.42 13.84 2.80
CA GLY A 209 9.69 12.51 3.40
C GLY A 209 10.00 11.44 2.35
N GLU A 210 10.62 10.33 2.77
CA GLU A 210 11.00 9.16 1.92
C GLU A 210 9.81 8.50 1.19
N ALA A 211 8.56 8.92 1.45
CA ALA A 211 7.32 8.34 0.95
C ALA A 211 6.99 8.60 -0.53
N GLU A 212 7.62 9.58 -1.20
CA GLU A 212 7.38 9.86 -2.62
C GLU A 212 7.82 8.68 -3.52
N ILE A 213 8.78 7.88 -3.05
CA ILE A 213 9.34 6.71 -3.74
C ILE A 213 8.50 5.44 -3.46
N GLU A 214 8.11 5.18 -2.21
CA GLU A 214 7.33 3.98 -1.85
C GLU A 214 5.92 3.95 -2.45
N ALA A 215 5.24 5.10 -2.53
CA ALA A 215 3.88 5.19 -3.08
C ALA A 215 3.84 4.92 -4.60
N HIS A 216 4.91 5.28 -5.32
CA HIS A 216 5.03 5.01 -6.76
C HIS A 216 5.36 3.53 -7.04
N GLN A 217 6.15 2.89 -6.17
CA GLN A 217 6.44 1.45 -6.25
C GLN A 217 5.19 0.58 -5.98
N ARG A 218 4.36 0.92 -4.97
CA ARG A 218 3.13 0.14 -4.68
C ARG A 218 2.05 0.24 -5.77
N ARG A 219 1.98 1.36 -6.52
CA ARG A 219 1.08 1.50 -7.68
C ARG A 219 1.34 0.48 -8.79
N GLN A 220 2.55 -0.07 -8.88
CA GLN A 220 2.89 -1.04 -9.93
C GLN A 220 2.64 -2.50 -9.53
N GLN A 221 2.46 -2.83 -8.25
CA GLN A 221 2.46 -4.23 -7.82
C GLN A 221 1.13 -4.97 -8.04
N GLU A 222 -0.03 -4.31 -8.05
CA GLU A 222 -1.31 -5.00 -8.32
C GLU A 222 -2.32 -4.06 -9.00
N GLY A 223 -2.81 -4.42 -10.19
CA GLY A 223 -3.73 -3.63 -11.04
C GLY A 223 -5.13 -3.32 -10.46
N TRP A 224 -5.29 -3.36 -9.14
CA TRP A 224 -6.51 -3.08 -8.38
C TRP A 224 -6.42 -1.78 -7.58
N LEU A 225 -5.22 -1.38 -7.14
CA LEU A 225 -5.00 -0.17 -6.33
C LEU A 225 -4.69 1.04 -7.23
N GLU A 226 -5.57 2.03 -7.26
CA GLU A 226 -5.45 3.19 -8.15
C GLU A 226 -4.67 4.33 -7.48
N SER A 227 -4.92 4.56 -6.19
CA SER A 227 -4.18 5.54 -5.39
C SER A 227 -4.19 5.16 -3.92
N LYS A 228 -3.09 5.46 -3.22
CA LYS A 228 -2.92 5.30 -1.77
C LYS A 228 -2.13 6.50 -1.24
N LEU A 229 -2.55 7.04 -0.11
CA LEU A 229 -1.86 8.05 0.69
C LEU A 229 -1.95 7.64 2.15
N GLU A 230 -0.83 7.59 2.84
CA GLU A 230 -0.75 7.30 4.28
C GLU A 230 0.02 8.46 4.91
N SER A 231 -0.53 9.06 5.96
CA SER A 231 0.09 10.22 6.62
C SER A 231 -0.46 10.42 8.02
N ASP A 232 0.34 11.01 8.91
CA ASP A 232 -0.04 11.59 10.21
C ASP A 232 -0.26 13.12 10.12
N ARG A 233 0.07 13.72 8.96
CA ARG A 233 0.05 15.19 8.75
C ARG A 233 -1.26 15.72 8.17
N TRP A 234 -2.37 14.99 8.32
CA TRP A 234 -3.69 15.42 7.85
C TRP A 234 -4.12 16.77 8.42
N HIS A 235 -3.69 17.09 9.65
CA HIS A 235 -3.93 18.38 10.29
C HIS A 235 -3.42 19.58 9.47
N MET A 236 -2.41 19.40 8.61
CA MET A 236 -1.91 20.47 7.74
C MET A 236 -2.94 20.91 6.68
N LEU A 237 -3.95 20.07 6.39
CA LEU A 237 -5.08 20.45 5.52
C LEU A 237 -6.21 21.11 6.28
N GLY A 238 -6.16 21.10 7.62
CA GLY A 238 -7.23 21.55 8.51
C GLY A 238 -8.14 20.43 9.02
N PHE A 239 -7.73 19.16 8.93
CA PHE A 239 -8.36 18.09 9.72
C PHE A 239 -7.96 18.21 11.19
N GLU A 240 -8.72 17.59 12.09
CA GLU A 240 -8.32 17.52 13.49
C GLU A 240 -7.02 16.70 13.63
N PRO A 241 -6.04 17.16 14.44
CA PRO A 241 -4.85 16.38 14.73
C PRO A 241 -5.22 15.04 15.35
N GLN A 242 -4.62 13.96 14.83
CA GLN A 242 -4.77 12.62 15.36
C GLN A 242 -3.42 12.13 15.87
N GLU A 243 -3.41 11.28 16.89
CA GLU A 243 -2.18 10.65 17.41
C GLU A 243 -1.74 9.42 16.57
N TYR A 244 -2.44 9.16 15.47
CA TYR A 244 -2.24 7.99 14.61
C TYR A 244 -2.21 8.37 13.12
N SER A 245 -1.59 7.50 12.33
CA SER A 245 -1.55 7.62 10.87
C SER A 245 -2.91 7.22 10.27
N THR A 246 -3.35 7.98 9.28
CA THR A 246 -4.55 7.66 8.49
C THR A 246 -4.15 7.35 7.06
N GLU A 247 -4.60 6.21 6.55
CA GLU A 247 -4.49 5.83 5.13
C GLU A 247 -5.79 6.22 4.41
N LEU A 248 -5.66 6.76 3.21
CA LEU A 248 -6.75 6.97 2.24
C LEU A 248 -6.37 6.29 0.93
N LYS A 249 -7.26 5.43 0.42
CA LYS A 249 -7.05 4.70 -0.83
C LYS A 249 -8.27 4.70 -1.74
N VAL A 250 -8.02 4.56 -3.04
CA VAL A 250 -9.02 4.26 -4.07
C VAL A 250 -8.59 2.97 -4.77
N TYR A 251 -9.49 2.00 -4.82
CA TYR A 251 -9.23 0.71 -5.46
C TYR A 251 -10.46 0.17 -6.18
N GLN A 252 -10.23 -0.77 -7.09
CA GLN A 252 -11.27 -1.51 -7.80
C GLN A 252 -11.25 -2.98 -7.39
N ALA A 253 -12.41 -3.63 -7.46
CA ALA A 253 -12.50 -5.05 -7.18
C ALA A 253 -11.81 -5.89 -8.26
N SER A 254 -11.40 -7.10 -7.91
CA SER A 254 -10.88 -8.05 -8.88
C SER A 254 -11.88 -8.32 -10.01
N GLN A 255 -11.40 -8.21 -11.25
CA GLN A 255 -12.14 -8.37 -12.50
C GLN A 255 -13.32 -7.39 -12.68
N TRP A 256 -13.26 -6.19 -12.07
CA TRP A 256 -14.30 -5.16 -12.19
C TRP A 256 -14.73 -4.89 -13.64
N SER A 257 -13.80 -4.90 -14.60
CA SER A 257 -14.05 -4.63 -16.02
C SER A 257 -14.89 -5.70 -16.72
N LYS A 258 -14.96 -6.91 -16.15
CA LYS A 258 -15.82 -8.01 -16.63
C LYS A 258 -17.22 -7.98 -16.02
N ARG A 259 -17.43 -7.17 -14.99
CA ARG A 259 -18.72 -7.02 -14.30
C ARG A 259 -19.57 -5.96 -15.00
N PRO A 260 -20.90 -6.13 -15.09
CA PRO A 260 -21.78 -5.12 -15.66
C PRO A 260 -21.78 -3.85 -14.80
N ARG A 261 -22.08 -2.68 -15.38
CA ARG A 261 -22.19 -1.40 -14.62
C ARG A 261 -23.27 -1.42 -13.53
N SER A 262 -24.20 -2.36 -13.56
CA SER A 262 -25.19 -2.53 -12.48
C SER A 262 -24.64 -3.28 -11.25
N ASP A 263 -23.50 -3.94 -11.37
CA ASP A 263 -22.83 -4.60 -10.25
C ASP A 263 -22.02 -3.56 -9.46
N PRO A 264 -22.24 -3.39 -8.15
CA PRO A 264 -21.47 -2.46 -7.34
C PRO A 264 -19.95 -2.68 -7.45
N LEU A 265 -19.50 -3.93 -7.60
CA LEU A 265 -18.07 -4.24 -7.73
C LEU A 265 -17.46 -3.81 -9.08
N HIS A 266 -18.26 -3.33 -10.04
CA HIS A 266 -17.77 -2.60 -11.21
C HIS A 266 -17.18 -1.23 -10.82
N HIS A 267 -17.74 -0.62 -9.78
CA HIS A 267 -17.45 0.75 -9.36
C HIS A 267 -16.26 0.81 -8.38
N PRO A 268 -15.44 1.87 -8.41
CA PRO A 268 -14.36 2.05 -7.44
C PRO A 268 -14.86 2.29 -6.01
N LYS A 269 -14.02 1.91 -5.04
CA LYS A 269 -14.22 2.17 -3.61
C LYS A 269 -13.16 3.14 -3.11
N MET A 270 -13.57 4.22 -2.45
CA MET A 270 -12.70 5.12 -1.68
C MET A 270 -12.84 4.77 -0.21
N GLU A 271 -11.72 4.49 0.45
CA GLU A 271 -11.70 4.00 1.82
C GLU A 271 -10.60 4.72 2.61
N ALA A 272 -10.97 5.27 3.77
CA ALA A 272 -10.01 5.69 4.78
C ALA A 272 -9.91 4.63 5.86
N SER A 273 -8.70 4.36 6.32
CA SER A 273 -8.45 3.39 7.37
C SER A 273 -7.46 3.91 8.39
N TYR A 274 -7.66 3.51 9.63
CA TYR A 274 -6.66 3.61 10.68
C TYR A 274 -5.40 2.82 10.26
N ALA A 275 -4.24 3.49 10.21
CA ALA A 275 -2.98 2.92 9.72
C ALA A 275 -1.94 2.69 10.83
N GLY A 276 -2.34 2.73 12.11
CA GLY A 276 -1.46 2.48 13.24
C GLY A 276 -0.91 3.74 13.91
N VAL A 277 -0.19 3.52 15.02
CA VAL A 277 0.52 4.55 15.79
C VAL A 277 2.02 4.30 15.67
N ASP A 278 2.80 5.35 15.38
CA ASP A 278 4.27 5.23 15.30
C ASP A 278 4.90 5.01 16.68
N ARG A 279 4.33 5.65 17.72
CA ARG A 279 4.70 5.52 19.12
C ARG A 279 3.49 5.77 20.00
N GLY A 280 3.14 4.82 20.86
CA GLY A 280 2.04 4.97 21.81
C GLY A 280 1.16 3.72 21.87
N GLU A 281 0.09 3.82 22.65
CA GLU A 281 -0.93 2.80 22.70
C GLU A 281 -1.90 2.97 21.53
N LEU A 282 -2.53 1.87 21.11
CA LEU A 282 -3.67 1.95 20.18
C LEU A 282 -4.80 2.78 20.84
N PRO A 283 -5.73 3.38 20.06
CA PRO A 283 -6.90 4.03 20.64
C PRO A 283 -7.74 3.06 21.48
N HIS A 284 -8.29 3.54 22.59
CA HIS A 284 -9.26 2.80 23.38
C HIS A 284 -10.56 2.64 22.60
N VAL A 285 -11.33 1.58 22.85
CA VAL A 285 -12.63 1.35 22.17
C VAL A 285 -13.69 2.42 22.47
N GLU A 286 -13.48 3.24 23.49
CA GLU A 286 -14.36 4.39 23.81
C GLU A 286 -14.14 5.55 22.82
N GLU A 287 -13.00 5.59 22.12
CA GLU A 287 -12.68 6.54 21.06
C GLU A 287 -13.20 6.07 19.69
N TRP A 288 -13.98 4.98 19.64
CA TRP A 288 -14.47 4.38 18.39
C TRP A 288 -15.22 5.37 17.50
N ASP A 289 -16.14 6.13 18.08
CA ASP A 289 -16.97 7.09 17.35
C ASP A 289 -16.14 8.26 16.83
N GLU A 290 -15.10 8.67 17.58
CA GLU A 290 -14.15 9.69 17.17
C GLU A 290 -13.29 9.22 15.99
N VAL A 291 -12.72 8.00 16.08
CA VAL A 291 -11.94 7.40 15.01
C VAL A 291 -12.79 7.23 13.74
N LEU A 292 -13.99 6.64 13.84
CA LEU A 292 -14.87 6.51 12.67
C LEU A 292 -15.33 7.88 12.14
N GLY A 293 -15.61 8.85 13.01
CA GLY A 293 -15.97 10.21 12.64
C GLY A 293 -14.87 10.90 11.82
N HIS A 294 -13.62 10.77 12.25
CA HIS A 294 -12.46 11.27 11.51
C HIS A 294 -12.31 10.56 10.15
N LEU A 295 -12.33 9.23 10.12
CA LEU A 295 -12.20 8.47 8.87
C LEU A 295 -13.32 8.81 7.86
N ARG A 296 -14.57 8.92 8.32
CA ARG A 296 -15.71 9.38 7.51
C ARG A 296 -15.50 10.79 6.99
N THR A 297 -15.00 11.68 7.84
CA THR A 297 -14.70 13.08 7.47
C THR A 297 -13.61 13.14 6.40
N VAL A 298 -12.57 12.32 6.49
CA VAL A 298 -11.52 12.19 5.46
C VAL A 298 -12.15 11.74 4.14
N VAL A 299 -12.91 10.64 4.13
CA VAL A 299 -13.55 10.13 2.90
C VAL A 299 -14.52 11.14 2.30
N ALA A 300 -15.43 11.69 3.10
CA ALA A 300 -16.45 12.63 2.63
C ALA A 300 -15.83 13.93 2.10
N THR A 301 -14.80 14.44 2.77
CA THR A 301 -14.05 15.62 2.31
C THR A 301 -13.38 15.36 0.96
N HIS A 302 -12.73 14.21 0.77
CA HIS A 302 -12.07 13.86 -0.49
C HIS A 302 -13.07 13.56 -1.61
N GLY A 303 -14.17 12.87 -1.31
CA GLY A 303 -15.26 12.68 -2.26
C GLY A 303 -15.80 14.02 -2.77
N ARG A 304 -16.04 14.96 -1.85
CA ARG A 304 -16.52 16.30 -2.22
C ARG A 304 -15.49 17.10 -3.02
N TRP A 305 -14.20 17.03 -2.67
CA TRP A 305 -13.13 17.68 -3.44
C TRP A 305 -12.97 17.08 -4.84
N ALA A 306 -13.22 15.78 -5.00
CA ALA A 306 -13.25 15.08 -6.27
C ALA A 306 -14.51 15.35 -7.11
N GLY A 307 -15.48 16.11 -6.58
CA GLY A 307 -16.76 16.35 -7.26
C GLY A 307 -17.66 15.12 -7.29
N ILE A 308 -17.53 14.21 -6.32
CA ILE A 308 -18.46 13.12 -6.08
C ILE A 308 -19.63 13.70 -5.29
N GLU A 309 -20.78 13.77 -5.94
CA GLU A 309 -22.03 14.22 -5.35
C GLU A 309 -22.84 13.03 -4.84
N ARG A 310 -23.93 13.31 -4.12
CA ARG A 310 -24.78 12.27 -3.54
C ARG A 310 -25.34 11.31 -4.60
N GLY A 311 -25.67 11.80 -5.78
CA GLY A 311 -26.16 10.96 -6.89
C GLY A 311 -25.08 10.13 -7.59
N ASP A 312 -23.80 10.39 -7.32
CA ASP A 312 -22.69 9.58 -7.81
C ASP A 312 -22.38 8.41 -6.87
N LEU A 313 -23.03 8.34 -5.71
CA LEU A 313 -22.80 7.29 -4.72
C LEU A 313 -23.49 6.00 -5.14
N VAL A 314 -22.73 4.91 -5.15
CA VAL A 314 -23.21 3.59 -5.58
C VAL A 314 -23.45 2.75 -4.33
N ALA A 315 -24.67 2.23 -4.20
CA ALA A 315 -24.96 1.29 -3.14
C ALA A 315 -24.21 -0.02 -3.36
N ASP A 316 -23.67 -0.59 -2.29
CA ASP A 316 -23.22 -1.98 -2.26
C ASP A 316 -23.90 -2.72 -1.11
N ASP A 317 -23.46 -3.94 -0.82
CA ASP A 317 -24.05 -4.74 0.25
C ASP A 317 -23.96 -4.06 1.63
N PHE A 318 -23.21 -2.95 1.77
CA PHE A 318 -22.77 -2.40 3.05
C PHE A 318 -22.81 -0.87 3.16
N PHE A 319 -22.85 -0.18 2.03
CA PHE A 319 -23.03 1.25 1.95
C PHE A 319 -24.29 1.51 1.12
N ASP A 320 -25.23 2.24 1.70
CA ASP A 320 -26.55 2.53 1.11
C ASP A 320 -26.50 3.49 -0.09
N GLY A 321 -25.31 3.84 -0.57
CA GLY A 321 -25.15 4.70 -1.75
C GLY A 321 -25.75 6.09 -1.53
N ASP A 322 -26.56 6.52 -2.49
CA ASP A 322 -27.29 7.80 -2.46
C ASP A 322 -28.37 7.85 -1.36
N THR A 323 -28.79 6.69 -0.85
CA THR A 323 -29.77 6.57 0.24
C THR A 323 -29.15 6.58 1.64
N ALA A 324 -27.83 6.56 1.75
CA ALA A 324 -27.13 6.60 3.03
C ALA A 324 -27.55 7.80 3.91
N PRO A 325 -27.66 7.64 5.24
CA PRO A 325 -27.98 8.74 6.14
C PRO A 325 -27.06 9.95 5.92
N PRO A 326 -27.58 11.18 5.92
CA PRO A 326 -26.74 12.36 5.82
C PRO A 326 -25.76 12.41 7.01
N PHE A 327 -24.50 12.71 6.71
CA PHE A 327 -23.43 12.87 7.67
C PHE A 327 -22.91 14.30 7.57
N ASP A 328 -23.06 15.05 8.66
CA ASP A 328 -22.55 16.42 8.76
C ASP A 328 -21.13 16.39 9.30
N TYR A 329 -20.24 17.14 8.66
CA TYR A 329 -18.85 17.26 9.06
C TYR A 329 -18.30 18.65 8.76
N GLU A 330 -17.34 19.09 9.57
CA GLU A 330 -16.61 20.31 9.29
C GLU A 330 -15.56 20.05 8.23
N ARG A 331 -15.62 20.87 7.16
CA ARG A 331 -14.69 20.72 6.05
C ARG A 331 -13.41 21.51 6.34
N PRO A 332 -12.24 20.90 6.18
CA PRO A 332 -11.00 21.64 6.13
C PRO A 332 -11.04 22.76 5.05
N THR A 333 -10.58 23.96 5.40
CA THR A 333 -10.55 25.13 4.49
C THR A 333 -9.12 25.50 4.13
N GLY A 334 -8.93 26.25 3.04
CA GLY A 334 -7.58 26.67 2.61
C GLY A 334 -6.86 25.72 1.65
N ARG A 335 -7.38 24.51 1.37
CA ARG A 335 -6.82 23.60 0.35
C ARG A 335 -6.54 24.31 -0.98
N ARG A 336 -7.46 25.16 -1.45
CA ARG A 336 -7.30 25.88 -2.72
C ARG A 336 -6.14 26.88 -2.68
N SER A 337 -5.96 27.63 -1.60
CA SER A 337 -4.84 28.58 -1.47
C SER A 337 -3.51 27.87 -1.22
N MET A 338 -3.53 26.71 -0.56
CA MET A 338 -2.37 25.83 -0.43
C MET A 338 -1.95 25.24 -1.79
N LEU A 339 -2.91 24.72 -2.57
CA LEU A 339 -2.65 24.24 -3.93
C LEU A 339 -2.15 25.36 -4.84
N GLN A 340 -2.75 26.55 -4.74
CA GLN A 340 -2.32 27.69 -5.52
C GLN A 340 -0.85 28.06 -5.21
N ARG A 341 -0.51 28.23 -3.92
CA ARG A 341 0.89 28.48 -3.52
C ARG A 341 1.83 27.39 -3.99
N ARG A 342 1.42 26.11 -3.88
CA ARG A 342 2.20 25.00 -4.40
C ARG A 342 2.43 25.09 -5.92
N TYR A 343 1.40 25.44 -6.69
CA TYR A 343 1.54 25.62 -8.14
C TYR A 343 2.45 26.82 -8.46
N GLU A 344 2.40 27.89 -7.68
CA GLU A 344 3.33 29.02 -7.78
C GLU A 344 4.79 28.60 -7.47
N ASP A 345 5.00 27.75 -6.45
CA ASP A 345 6.31 27.20 -6.12
C ASP A 345 6.84 26.28 -7.24
N LEU A 346 5.99 25.40 -7.78
CA LEU A 346 6.33 24.54 -8.92
C LEU A 346 6.62 25.34 -10.19
N ALA A 347 5.86 26.40 -10.46
CA ALA A 347 6.13 27.33 -11.55
C ALA A 347 7.52 27.98 -11.38
N THR A 348 7.89 28.35 -10.14
CA THR A 348 9.24 28.85 -9.83
C THR A 348 10.31 27.81 -10.11
N GLU A 349 10.07 26.53 -9.78
CA GLU A 349 11.02 25.45 -10.06
C GLU A 349 11.14 25.16 -11.57
N ILE A 350 10.03 25.17 -12.31
CA ILE A 350 10.04 25.07 -13.79
C ILE A 350 10.87 26.20 -14.38
N TYR A 351 10.67 27.43 -13.90
CA TYR A 351 11.43 28.59 -14.34
C TYR A 351 12.93 28.43 -14.06
N ARG A 352 13.29 27.94 -12.87
CA ARG A 352 14.67 27.64 -12.49
C ARG A 352 15.29 26.56 -13.37
N GLU A 353 14.58 25.46 -13.60
CA GLU A 353 15.05 24.33 -14.43
C GLU A 353 15.21 24.73 -15.90
N ALA A 354 14.28 25.54 -16.43
CA ALA A 354 14.34 26.05 -17.81
C ALA A 354 15.51 27.04 -18.03
N LEU A 355 15.92 27.78 -17.00
CA LEU A 355 17.01 28.75 -17.05
C LEU A 355 18.41 28.16 -16.86
N LYS A 356 18.55 26.88 -16.51
CA LYS A 356 19.88 26.28 -16.27
C LYS A 356 20.74 26.34 -17.54
N GLU A 357 21.77 27.16 -17.50
CA GLU A 357 22.67 27.41 -18.63
C GLU A 357 23.53 26.19 -19.03
N SER A 358 23.66 25.20 -18.14
CA SER A 358 24.53 24.03 -18.37
C SER A 358 24.00 23.05 -19.42
N THR A 359 22.69 23.01 -19.69
CA THR A 359 22.11 22.09 -20.69
C THR A 359 20.79 22.63 -21.27
N THR A 360 20.66 22.67 -22.59
CA THR A 360 19.38 22.92 -23.30
C THR A 360 18.43 21.73 -23.28
N ALA A 361 18.90 20.55 -22.87
CA ALA A 361 18.11 19.31 -22.89
C ALA A 361 16.85 19.37 -22.03
N VAL A 362 16.96 19.93 -20.82
CA VAL A 362 15.83 20.06 -19.88
C VAL A 362 14.77 21.02 -20.43
N TYR A 363 15.21 22.16 -21.00
CA TYR A 363 14.33 23.12 -21.66
C TYR A 363 13.57 22.47 -22.84
N ASP A 364 14.28 21.77 -23.73
CA ASP A 364 13.67 21.12 -24.90
C ASP A 364 12.66 20.04 -24.49
N ILE A 365 12.95 19.26 -23.43
CA ILE A 365 12.01 18.28 -22.85
C ILE A 365 10.75 18.99 -22.33
N LEU A 366 10.91 20.03 -21.51
CA LEU A 366 9.77 20.78 -20.95
C LEU A 366 8.91 21.42 -22.04
N ARG A 367 9.55 21.95 -23.10
CA ARG A 367 8.88 22.52 -24.27
C ARG A 367 8.04 21.48 -25.01
N VAL A 368 8.60 20.32 -25.34
CA VAL A 368 7.86 19.25 -26.05
C VAL A 368 6.68 18.76 -25.20
N VAL A 369 6.87 18.53 -23.90
CA VAL A 369 5.77 18.13 -23.01
C VAL A 369 4.68 19.20 -22.95
N ALA A 370 5.05 20.49 -22.94
CA ALA A 370 4.10 21.60 -22.89
C ALA A 370 3.31 21.78 -24.20
N GLU A 371 3.97 21.67 -25.35
CA GLU A 371 3.36 21.79 -26.68
C GLU A 371 2.39 20.63 -26.95
N GLU A 372 2.84 19.39 -26.72
CA GLU A 372 2.06 18.17 -27.00
C GLU A 372 1.01 17.87 -25.93
N THR A 373 0.94 18.66 -24.85
CA THR A 373 0.06 18.38 -23.69
C THR A 373 0.37 17.02 -23.04
N GLY A 374 1.65 16.64 -23.05
CA GLY A 374 2.15 15.34 -22.66
C GLY A 374 2.83 14.61 -23.81
N ALA A 375 3.90 13.88 -23.53
CA ALA A 375 4.71 13.20 -24.55
C ALA A 375 5.20 11.83 -24.06
N THR A 376 5.28 10.86 -24.96
CA THR A 376 5.91 9.56 -24.67
C THR A 376 7.43 9.67 -24.74
N TYR A 377 8.17 8.69 -24.23
CA TYR A 377 9.63 8.68 -24.41
C TYR A 377 10.05 8.64 -25.88
N ASP A 378 9.28 7.96 -26.74
CA ASP A 378 9.55 7.92 -28.18
C ASP A 378 9.35 9.32 -28.79
N THR A 379 8.25 9.99 -28.45
CA THR A 379 8.00 11.39 -28.89
C THR A 379 9.08 12.34 -28.41
N LEU A 380 9.56 12.20 -27.17
CA LEU A 380 10.62 13.03 -26.61
C LEU A 380 11.96 12.79 -27.31
N GLU A 381 12.32 11.54 -27.55
CA GLU A 381 13.53 11.15 -28.30
C GLU A 381 13.51 11.75 -29.72
N ASP A 382 12.38 11.57 -30.42
CA ASP A 382 12.19 12.09 -31.77
C ASP A 382 12.27 13.61 -31.82
N ARG A 383 11.50 14.33 -30.98
CA ARG A 383 11.38 15.79 -31.05
C ARG A 383 12.59 16.53 -30.50
N THR A 384 13.23 16.03 -29.44
CA THR A 384 14.39 16.69 -28.83
C THR A 384 15.71 16.28 -29.46
N GLY A 385 15.71 15.15 -30.18
CA GLY A 385 16.93 14.53 -30.69
C GLY A 385 17.87 14.06 -29.58
N LEU A 386 17.43 13.95 -28.32
CA LEU A 386 18.24 13.43 -27.20
C LEU A 386 18.26 11.90 -27.22
N ALA A 387 19.29 11.30 -26.62
CA ALA A 387 19.33 9.85 -26.44
C ALA A 387 18.27 9.42 -25.41
N ARG A 388 17.65 8.25 -25.61
CA ARG A 388 16.62 7.73 -24.70
C ARG A 388 17.07 7.68 -23.23
N SER A 389 18.33 7.35 -22.96
CA SER A 389 18.91 7.36 -21.60
C SER A 389 18.92 8.77 -20.99
N THR A 390 19.34 9.77 -21.75
CA THR A 390 19.34 11.19 -21.34
C THR A 390 17.92 11.71 -21.09
N VAL A 391 16.96 11.36 -21.96
CA VAL A 391 15.54 11.70 -21.75
C VAL A 391 15.05 11.07 -20.45
N ARG A 392 15.29 9.77 -20.23
CA ARG A 392 14.87 9.06 -19.00
C ARG A 392 15.49 9.69 -17.75
N TYR A 393 16.77 10.04 -17.78
CA TYR A 393 17.48 10.68 -16.68
C TYR A 393 16.83 12.02 -16.30
N HIS A 394 16.66 12.93 -17.26
CA HIS A 394 16.08 14.24 -16.97
C HIS A 394 14.60 14.17 -16.61
N VAL A 395 13.83 13.27 -17.24
CA VAL A 395 12.42 13.06 -16.87
C VAL A 395 12.30 12.49 -15.45
N ALA A 396 13.18 11.57 -15.04
CA ALA A 396 13.21 11.06 -13.68
C ALA A 396 13.48 12.19 -12.67
N ARG A 397 14.51 13.00 -12.92
CA ARG A 397 14.84 14.16 -12.08
C ARG A 397 13.71 15.19 -12.00
N LEU A 398 13.06 15.50 -13.13
CA LEU A 398 11.90 16.42 -13.16
C LEU A 398 10.69 15.83 -12.44
N ALA A 399 10.54 14.50 -12.46
CA ALA A 399 9.48 13.82 -11.72
C ALA A 399 9.75 13.82 -10.21
N GLU A 400 10.99 13.61 -9.79
CA GLU A 400 11.44 13.74 -8.39
C GLU A 400 11.28 15.17 -7.87
N ALA A 401 11.52 16.18 -8.71
CA ALA A 401 11.25 17.57 -8.37
C ALA A 401 9.75 17.94 -8.36
N GLY A 402 8.86 16.99 -8.71
CA GLY A 402 7.41 17.21 -8.76
C GLY A 402 6.93 18.08 -9.93
N VAL A 403 7.78 18.35 -10.92
CA VAL A 403 7.47 19.20 -12.09
C VAL A 403 6.62 18.44 -13.12
N VAL A 404 7.00 17.20 -13.42
CA VAL A 404 6.27 16.30 -14.33
C VAL A 404 5.86 15.02 -13.61
N LYS A 405 4.93 14.26 -14.19
CA LYS A 405 4.56 12.91 -13.78
C LYS A 405 4.72 11.94 -14.94
N ARG A 406 5.03 10.69 -14.60
CA ARG A 406 5.07 9.54 -15.52
C ARG A 406 3.79 8.73 -15.33
N LEU A 407 3.07 8.46 -16.40
CA LEU A 407 1.78 7.77 -16.39
C LEU A 407 1.79 6.52 -17.27
N GLY A 408 1.31 5.40 -16.72
CA GLY A 408 0.93 4.20 -17.48
C GLY A 408 2.07 3.44 -18.16
N ASN A 409 1.68 2.55 -19.07
CA ASN A 409 2.54 1.81 -20.00
C ASN A 409 1.83 1.74 -21.38
N PRO A 410 2.35 2.36 -22.45
CA PRO A 410 3.61 3.10 -22.54
C PRO A 410 3.65 4.34 -21.64
N VAL A 411 4.85 4.72 -21.20
CA VAL A 411 5.06 5.83 -20.26
C VAL A 411 4.76 7.16 -20.96
N LEU A 412 3.72 7.84 -20.50
CA LEU A 412 3.38 9.21 -20.86
C LEU A 412 3.92 10.18 -19.81
N VAL A 413 4.74 11.13 -20.24
CA VAL A 413 5.27 12.22 -19.40
C VAL A 413 4.35 13.43 -19.56
N ALA A 414 3.81 13.96 -18.46
CA ALA A 414 2.91 15.12 -18.48
C ALA A 414 3.13 16.00 -17.25
N PHE A 415 2.70 17.28 -17.29
CA PHE A 415 2.70 18.12 -16.10
C PHE A 415 1.73 17.59 -15.04
N VAL A 416 2.01 17.89 -13.77
CA VAL A 416 1.24 17.37 -12.63
C VAL A 416 -0.20 17.86 -12.59
N SER A 417 -0.50 19.03 -13.17
CA SER A 417 -1.86 19.56 -13.30
C SER A 417 -2.00 20.42 -14.57
N ARG A 418 -3.24 20.67 -14.98
CA ARG A 418 -3.53 21.58 -16.11
C ARG A 418 -3.08 23.02 -15.85
N VAL A 419 -3.19 23.49 -14.60
CA VAL A 419 -2.74 24.83 -14.20
C VAL A 419 -1.23 24.94 -14.39
N VAL A 420 -0.47 23.93 -13.96
CA VAL A 420 0.99 23.88 -14.15
C VAL A 420 1.35 23.77 -15.63
N LEU A 421 0.59 23.03 -16.44
CA LEU A 421 0.79 22.99 -17.89
C LEU A 421 0.61 24.38 -18.53
N GLU A 422 -0.45 25.11 -18.17
CA GLU A 422 -0.72 26.44 -18.69
C GLU A 422 0.40 27.42 -18.27
N GLN A 423 0.83 27.38 -17.01
CA GLN A 423 1.99 28.15 -16.52
C GLN A 423 3.29 27.76 -17.22
N ALA A 424 3.55 26.46 -17.42
CA ALA A 424 4.74 25.97 -18.10
C ALA A 424 4.80 26.45 -19.56
N ARG A 425 3.66 26.49 -20.25
CA ARG A 425 3.57 27.05 -21.61
C ARG A 425 3.95 28.52 -21.66
N GLU A 426 3.57 29.29 -20.65
CA GLU A 426 3.96 30.70 -20.53
C GLU A 426 5.46 30.82 -20.22
N ILE A 427 5.95 30.07 -19.21
CA ILE A 427 7.35 30.09 -18.78
C ILE A 427 8.31 29.69 -19.90
N VAL A 428 8.05 28.60 -20.62
CA VAL A 428 8.95 28.13 -21.70
C VAL A 428 9.05 29.16 -22.83
N ARG A 429 7.95 29.88 -23.13
CA ARG A 429 7.95 30.98 -24.10
C ARG A 429 8.68 32.22 -23.58
N GLU A 430 8.60 32.51 -22.28
CA GLU A 430 9.25 33.66 -21.67
C GLU A 430 10.77 33.47 -21.51
N VAL A 431 11.20 32.26 -21.16
CA VAL A 431 12.61 31.94 -20.88
C VAL A 431 13.49 32.01 -22.13
N ARG A 432 12.96 31.61 -23.30
CA ARG A 432 13.63 31.76 -24.60
C ARG A 432 12.62 32.22 -25.67
N PRO A 433 12.30 33.53 -25.71
CA PRO A 433 11.26 34.06 -26.61
C PRO A 433 11.65 33.98 -28.08
N ASP A 434 12.94 33.99 -28.37
CA ASP A 434 13.49 33.94 -29.73
C ASP A 434 13.71 32.51 -30.24
N ASP A 435 13.46 31.48 -29.42
CA ASP A 435 13.69 30.08 -29.78
C ASP A 435 12.47 29.49 -30.52
N LEU A 436 12.53 29.49 -31.85
CA LEU A 436 11.47 29.00 -32.72
C LEU A 436 11.49 27.46 -32.81
N ALA A 437 10.45 26.90 -33.45
CA ALA A 437 10.39 25.45 -33.68
C ALA A 437 11.52 24.96 -34.61
N GLU A 438 11.98 25.83 -35.52
CA GLU A 438 13.10 25.57 -36.43
C GLU A 438 14.41 25.41 -35.65
N ASP A 439 14.72 26.32 -34.72
CA ASP A 439 15.92 26.25 -33.88
C ASP A 439 15.98 24.96 -33.04
N MET A 440 14.83 24.47 -32.56
CA MET A 440 14.76 23.21 -31.82
C MET A 440 14.98 22.00 -32.74
N ASN A 441 14.45 22.04 -33.97
CA ASN A 441 14.67 20.98 -34.95
C ASN A 441 16.14 20.92 -35.39
N GLU A 442 16.78 22.06 -35.61
CA GLU A 442 18.22 22.16 -35.92
C GLU A 442 19.05 21.53 -34.79
N ARG A 443 18.78 21.88 -33.52
CA ARG A 443 19.44 21.25 -32.37
C ARG A 443 19.18 19.74 -32.29
N ALA A 444 17.98 19.30 -32.62
CA ALA A 444 17.63 17.89 -32.62
C ALA A 444 18.40 17.13 -33.71
N GLU A 445 18.56 17.71 -34.90
CA GLU A 445 19.35 17.17 -36.01
C GLU A 445 20.85 17.15 -35.65
N GLU A 446 21.43 18.24 -35.17
CA GLU A 446 22.83 18.29 -34.72
C GLU A 446 23.14 17.20 -33.67
N ARG A 447 22.21 16.95 -32.74
CA ARG A 447 22.38 15.89 -31.72
C ARG A 447 22.28 14.49 -32.32
N ARG A 448 21.48 14.28 -33.36
CA ARG A 448 21.40 12.99 -34.06
C ARG A 448 22.65 12.76 -34.89
N GLU A 449 23.09 13.75 -35.66
CA GLU A 449 24.31 13.71 -36.47
C GLU A 449 25.53 13.41 -35.59
N ARG A 450 25.71 14.12 -34.48
CA ARG A 450 26.81 13.86 -33.54
C ARG A 450 26.81 12.42 -33.00
N ARG A 451 25.64 11.80 -32.81
CA ARG A 451 25.56 10.40 -32.38
C ARG A 451 25.89 9.42 -33.49
N GLU A 452 25.52 9.74 -34.72
CA GLU A 452 25.88 8.95 -35.89
C GLU A 452 27.41 9.01 -36.10
N GLU A 453 28.00 10.19 -36.03
CA GLU A 453 29.46 10.39 -36.10
C GLU A 453 30.22 9.62 -35.02
N LEU A 454 29.75 9.65 -33.76
CA LEU A 454 30.36 8.90 -32.67
C LEU A 454 30.26 7.38 -32.86
N ARG A 455 29.16 6.88 -33.44
CA ARG A 455 29.00 5.45 -33.78
C ARG A 455 29.88 5.03 -34.94
N GLU A 456 30.08 5.91 -35.92
CA GLU A 456 30.98 5.66 -37.05
C GLU A 456 32.46 5.70 -36.65
N GLN A 457 32.84 6.59 -35.72
CA GLN A 457 34.18 6.66 -35.16
C GLN A 457 34.53 5.40 -34.33
N ASP A 458 33.63 4.95 -33.46
CA ASP A 458 33.80 3.70 -32.70
C ASP A 458 33.86 2.45 -33.60
N ALA A 459 33.29 2.50 -34.81
CA ALA A 459 33.33 1.40 -35.77
C ALA A 459 34.60 1.38 -36.65
N THR A 460 35.41 2.44 -36.65
CA THR A 460 36.57 2.58 -37.55
C THR A 460 37.92 2.35 -36.85
N GLU A 461 37.98 2.41 -35.51
CA GLU A 461 39.22 2.17 -34.72
C GLU A 461 39.35 0.72 -34.20
N GLY A 462 39.08 -0.27 -35.05
CA GLY A 462 39.17 -1.69 -34.71
C GLY A 462 40.00 -2.51 -35.71
N ASP A 463 41.31 -2.24 -35.82
CA ASP A 463 42.34 -3.22 -36.23
C ASP A 463 43.77 -2.61 -36.15
N ASP A 464 44.47 -2.84 -35.03
CA ASP A 464 45.89 -3.25 -34.90
C ASP A 464 46.46 -2.96 -33.47
N GLU A 465 46.76 -4.03 -32.73
CA GLU A 465 47.44 -4.12 -31.40
C GLU A 465 48.99 -3.91 -31.47
N PRO A 466 49.80 -3.95 -30.38
CA PRO A 466 49.60 -3.64 -28.95
C PRO A 466 50.74 -2.82 -28.26
N ASP A 467 50.49 -2.43 -27.00
CA ASP A 467 51.41 -2.22 -25.85
C ASP A 467 52.42 -1.03 -25.81
N ARG A 468 52.07 -0.03 -24.99
CA ARG A 468 52.96 0.66 -24.02
C ARG A 468 52.12 1.57 -23.09
N GLY A 469 51.88 1.13 -21.86
CA GLY A 469 51.38 2.01 -20.79
C GLY A 469 52.52 2.80 -20.09
N PRO A 470 52.25 3.51 -18.98
CA PRO A 470 51.11 4.38 -18.65
C PRO A 470 51.57 5.86 -18.53
N VAL A 471 50.66 6.82 -18.38
CA VAL A 471 50.74 8.02 -17.50
C VAL A 471 49.57 8.99 -17.81
N GLY A 472 48.60 9.00 -16.90
CA GLY A 472 48.02 10.18 -16.23
C GLY A 472 47.35 11.32 -17.03
N GLY A 473 46.03 11.41 -16.87
CA GLY A 473 45.26 12.67 -16.89
C GLY A 473 43.80 12.49 -17.34
N GLU A 474 42.84 12.58 -16.38
CA GLU A 474 41.42 13.05 -16.45
C GLU A 474 40.55 12.62 -17.66
N GLU A 475 39.26 12.27 -17.63
CA GLU A 475 38.11 12.37 -16.72
C GLU A 475 36.93 11.66 -17.45
N ALA A 476 35.94 11.16 -16.70
CA ALA A 476 34.53 10.96 -17.08
C ALA A 476 34.09 9.91 -18.15
N ASP A 477 33.09 9.11 -17.74
CA ASP A 477 32.06 8.44 -18.57
C ASP A 477 32.40 7.23 -19.45
N ARG A 478 32.82 6.11 -18.83
CA ARG A 478 32.56 4.77 -19.40
C ARG A 478 31.64 3.97 -18.48
N ILE A 479 30.34 3.97 -18.78
CA ILE A 479 29.46 2.88 -18.36
C ILE A 479 29.55 1.81 -19.45
N GLY A 480 30.51 0.89 -19.30
CA GLY A 480 30.72 -0.27 -20.18
C GLY A 480 30.56 -1.57 -19.41
N PHE A 481 30.05 -2.62 -20.07
CA PHE A 481 30.04 -3.96 -19.50
C PHE A 481 31.42 -4.60 -19.69
N GLU A 482 32.03 -5.07 -18.61
CA GLU A 482 33.30 -5.78 -18.63
C GLU A 482 33.14 -7.25 -18.24
N TYR A 483 34.09 -8.09 -18.66
CA TYR A 483 34.12 -9.47 -18.20
C TYR A 483 34.57 -9.50 -16.74
N LEU A 484 33.93 -10.31 -15.91
CA LEU A 484 34.31 -10.45 -14.49
C LEU A 484 35.79 -10.81 -14.30
N ALA A 485 36.39 -11.53 -15.27
CA ALA A 485 37.81 -11.87 -15.26
C ALA A 485 38.76 -10.67 -15.45
N SER A 486 38.29 -9.55 -15.99
CA SER A 486 39.07 -8.31 -16.08
C SER A 486 38.85 -7.36 -14.90
N LEU A 487 37.87 -7.66 -14.04
CA LEU A 487 37.61 -6.92 -12.81
C LEU A 487 38.34 -7.55 -11.62
N SER A 488 38.63 -6.75 -10.60
CA SER A 488 39.11 -7.26 -9.31
C SER A 488 38.01 -7.90 -8.45
N ALA A 489 36.75 -7.76 -8.86
CA ALA A 489 35.58 -8.29 -8.16
C ALA A 489 35.36 -9.77 -8.47
N THR A 490 34.88 -10.53 -7.49
CA THR A 490 34.47 -11.92 -7.67
C THR A 490 32.97 -12.02 -7.94
N LEU A 491 32.49 -13.19 -8.39
CA LEU A 491 31.07 -13.41 -8.65
C LEU A 491 30.24 -13.24 -7.37
N SER A 492 30.80 -13.65 -6.22
CA SER A 492 30.15 -13.47 -4.93
C SER A 492 29.97 -12.01 -4.57
N ASP A 493 30.92 -11.13 -4.95
CA ASP A 493 30.79 -9.70 -4.72
C ASP A 493 29.68 -9.10 -5.59
N VAL A 494 29.60 -9.51 -6.87
CA VAL A 494 28.50 -9.10 -7.77
C VAL A 494 27.14 -9.57 -7.25
N VAL A 495 27.04 -10.80 -6.73
CA VAL A 495 25.81 -11.31 -6.11
C VAL A 495 25.47 -10.54 -4.83
N LEU A 496 26.47 -10.19 -4.02
CA LEU A 496 26.26 -9.46 -2.78
C LEU A 496 25.77 -8.02 -3.04
N GLU A 497 26.32 -7.36 -4.05
CA GLU A 497 25.85 -6.04 -4.47
C GLU A 497 24.49 -6.10 -5.18
N TYR A 498 24.20 -7.20 -5.87
CA TYR A 498 22.86 -7.46 -6.41
C TYR A 498 21.83 -7.71 -5.30
N ASP A 499 22.16 -8.50 -4.26
CA ASP A 499 21.31 -8.75 -3.09
C ASP A 499 21.10 -7.50 -2.22
N ARG A 500 21.99 -6.49 -2.35
CA ARG A 500 21.88 -5.18 -1.71
C ARG A 500 21.20 -4.13 -2.59
N ASP A 501 20.70 -4.52 -3.76
CA ASP A 501 20.10 -3.64 -4.77
C ASP A 501 21.03 -2.53 -5.28
N GLU A 502 22.35 -2.67 -5.10
CA GLU A 502 23.36 -1.76 -5.69
C GLU A 502 23.64 -2.11 -7.17
N LEU A 503 23.41 -3.37 -7.57
CA LEU A 503 23.36 -3.82 -8.96
C LEU A 503 21.96 -4.40 -9.27
N GLY A 504 21.36 -3.99 -10.38
CA GLY A 504 20.06 -4.51 -10.81
C GLY A 504 20.14 -5.57 -11.92
N ASP A 505 19.00 -6.13 -12.31
CA ASP A 505 18.87 -7.10 -13.41
C ASP A 505 19.48 -6.64 -14.74
N GLN A 506 19.57 -5.32 -14.94
CA GLN A 506 20.08 -4.71 -16.16
C GLN A 506 21.60 -4.52 -16.15
N ASP A 507 22.23 -4.68 -14.98
CA ASP A 507 23.66 -4.48 -14.77
C ASP A 507 24.44 -5.81 -14.85
N VAL A 508 23.74 -6.95 -14.93
CA VAL A 508 24.32 -8.28 -15.10
C VAL A 508 23.97 -8.86 -16.47
N ARG A 509 25.00 -9.19 -17.28
CA ARG A 509 24.82 -9.87 -18.58
C ARG A 509 25.31 -11.31 -18.52
N VAL A 510 24.46 -12.24 -18.94
CA VAL A 510 24.78 -13.68 -19.00
C VAL A 510 24.75 -14.15 -20.46
N ARG A 511 25.77 -14.93 -20.87
CA ARG A 511 25.80 -15.54 -22.21
C ARG A 511 24.82 -16.72 -22.27
N VAL A 512 23.66 -16.48 -22.87
CA VAL A 512 22.54 -17.44 -22.97
C VAL A 512 22.95 -18.76 -23.63
N ASP A 513 23.85 -18.72 -24.62
CA ASP A 513 24.30 -19.91 -25.37
C ASP A 513 25.12 -20.90 -24.53
N GLU A 514 25.66 -20.45 -23.39
CA GLU A 514 26.47 -21.27 -22.49
C GLU A 514 25.71 -21.66 -21.21
N LEU A 515 24.47 -21.17 -21.03
CA LEU A 515 23.63 -21.55 -19.89
C LEU A 515 23.16 -23.01 -20.01
N PRO A 516 23.17 -23.79 -18.91
CA PRO A 516 22.50 -25.09 -18.85
C PRO A 516 21.02 -24.96 -19.22
N SER A 517 20.46 -25.95 -19.90
CA SER A 517 19.06 -25.92 -20.39
C SER A 517 18.00 -25.75 -19.30
N ARG A 518 18.33 -26.01 -18.03
CA ARG A 518 17.44 -25.76 -16.88
C ARG A 518 17.37 -24.29 -16.43
N LEU A 519 18.24 -23.42 -16.97
CA LEU A 519 18.36 -22.00 -16.64
C LEU A 519 18.10 -21.08 -17.85
N ARG A 520 17.78 -21.68 -19.01
CA ARG A 520 17.20 -20.99 -20.17
C ARG A 520 15.68 -21.13 -20.09
#